data_AF-A0A6A3N3A5-F1
#
_entry.id   AF-A0A6A3N3A5-F1
#
_cell.length_a   1.000
_cell.length_b   1.000
_cell.length_c   1.000
_cell.angle_alpha   90.00
_cell.angle_beta   90.00
_cell.angle_gamma   90.00
#
_symmetry.space_group_name_H-M   'P 1'
#
loop_
_entity.id
_entity.type
_entity.pdbx_description
1 polymer ?
#
loop_
_entity_poly.entity_id
_entity_poly.type
_entity_poly.pdbx_seq_one_letter_code
_entity_poly.pdbx_strand_id
1 'polypeptide(L)'
;MRQFMPMKPNKWGTKFYLTCCADTAYCSRLDIYCGKANDDETATAQRAVVKNLAQVLRGQPAQRLICTDNFYTSIPLSHKLLSMGHSHVGTIRKDRKGWCTGIEFS
;
A
#
# COMPACT_ATOMS: atom_id res chain seq x y z
N MET A 1 17.40 9.55 5.55
CA MET A 1 16.78 9.02 6.79
C MET A 1 16.91 7.50 6.79
N ARG A 2 17.33 6.89 7.89
CA ARG A 2 17.60 5.45 7.97
C ARG A 2 16.48 4.77 8.75
N GLN A 3 15.77 3.83 8.13
CA GLN A 3 14.71 3.06 8.76
C GLN A 3 15.26 1.71 9.23
N PHE A 4 14.94 1.35 10.47
CA PHE A 4 15.17 0.00 10.98
C PHE A 4 14.03 -0.93 10.55
N MET A 5 14.37 -2.11 10.02
CA MET A 5 13.44 -3.18 9.63
C MET A 5 14.01 -4.53 10.10
N PRO A 6 13.53 -5.07 11.24
CA PRO A 6 14.17 -6.23 11.88
C PRO A 6 14.13 -7.51 11.06
N MET A 7 13.08 -7.68 10.23
CA MET A 7 12.89 -8.87 9.38
C MET A 7 13.57 -8.76 8.01
N LYS A 8 14.41 -7.74 7.77
CA LYS A 8 15.15 -7.60 6.50
C LYS A 8 16.61 -8.05 6.68
N PRO A 9 17.25 -8.63 5.64
CA PRO A 9 18.65 -9.07 5.71
C PRO A 9 19.60 -7.96 6.15
N ASN A 10 19.48 -6.78 5.52
CA ASN A 10 20.06 -5.55 6.04
C ASN A 10 19.01 -4.81 6.87
N LYS A 11 19.22 -4.77 8.19
CA LYS A 11 18.26 -4.22 9.14
C LYS A 11 18.11 -2.71 9.07
N TRP A 12 19.07 -2.01 8.47
CA TRP A 12 19.08 -0.55 8.46
C TRP A 12 19.32 0.00 7.06
N GLY A 13 18.35 0.72 6.51
CA GLY A 13 18.47 1.29 5.17
C GLY A 13 17.41 2.32 4.86
N THR A 14 17.33 2.74 3.60
CA THR A 14 16.27 3.62 3.10
C THR A 14 15.07 2.78 2.68
N LYS A 15 13.88 3.13 3.16
CA LYS A 15 12.64 2.46 2.79
C LYS A 15 11.97 3.19 1.63
N PHE A 16 11.42 2.45 0.68
CA PHE A 16 10.70 2.98 -0.47
C PHE A 16 9.30 2.35 -0.57
N TYR A 17 8.37 3.10 -1.14
CA TYR A 17 7.06 2.64 -1.60
C TYR A 17 7.10 2.49 -3.11
N LEU A 18 6.95 1.26 -3.61
CA LEU A 18 7.07 0.97 -5.04
C LEU A 18 5.72 0.59 -5.62
N THR A 19 5.50 0.99 -6.87
CA THR A 19 4.40 0.51 -7.71
C THR A 19 5.01 -0.16 -8.93
N CYS A 20 4.77 -1.46 -9.03
CA CYS A 20 5.37 -2.30 -10.06
C CYS A 20 4.29 -3.02 -10.88
N CYS A 21 4.62 -3.33 -12.12
CA CYS A 21 3.87 -4.28 -12.93
C CYS A 21 4.07 -5.69 -12.36
N ALA A 22 2.99 -6.44 -12.17
CA ALA A 22 3.05 -7.79 -11.63
C ALA A 22 3.71 -8.78 -12.62
N ASP A 23 3.47 -8.62 -13.92
CA ASP A 23 3.92 -9.58 -14.94
C ASP A 23 5.38 -9.37 -15.34
N THR A 24 5.80 -8.12 -15.47
CA THR A 24 7.14 -7.77 -15.98
C THR A 24 8.12 -7.35 -14.89
N ALA A 25 7.66 -7.28 -13.63
CA ALA A 25 8.38 -6.68 -12.50
C ALA A 25 8.85 -5.23 -12.74
N TYR A 26 8.34 -4.54 -13.77
CA TYR A 26 8.74 -3.18 -14.09
C TYR A 26 8.30 -2.20 -13.00
N CYS A 27 9.25 -1.48 -12.40
CA CYS A 27 8.96 -0.46 -11.40
C CYS A 27 8.51 0.84 -12.08
N SER A 28 7.20 1.08 -12.14
CA SER A 28 6.62 2.29 -12.74
C SER A 28 6.83 3.54 -11.89
N ARG A 29 6.87 3.40 -10.56
CA ARG A 29 7.08 4.54 -9.66
C ARG A 29 7.64 4.10 -8.31
N LEU A 30 8.49 4.95 -7.74
CA LEU A 30 8.98 4.85 -6.37
C LEU A 30 8.72 6.16 -5.61
N ASP A 31 8.40 6.06 -4.33
CA ASP A 31 8.31 7.18 -3.39
C ASP A 31 9.13 6.87 -2.15
N ILE A 32 9.88 7.85 -1.63
CA ILE A 32 10.81 7.64 -0.52
C ILE A 32 10.03 7.75 0.80
N TYR A 33 10.21 6.78 1.68
CA TYR A 33 9.68 6.89 3.04
C TYR A 33 10.59 7.78 3.88
N CYS A 34 10.08 8.96 4.24
CA CYS A 34 10.79 9.98 5.01
C CYS A 34 10.43 9.97 6.50
N GLY A 35 10.01 8.83 7.06
CA GLY A 35 9.63 8.74 8.48
C GLY A 35 8.22 9.27 8.75
N LYS A 36 7.91 9.48 10.02
CA LYS A 36 6.75 10.27 10.45
C LYS A 36 7.18 11.72 10.54
N ALA A 37 6.59 12.59 9.72
CA ALA A 37 6.85 14.03 9.81
C ALA A 37 5.98 14.71 10.88
N ASN A 38 4.77 14.19 11.15
CA ASN A 38 3.78 14.74 12.09
C ASN A 38 3.00 13.61 12.81
N ASP A 39 2.44 13.91 13.98
CA ASP A 39 1.70 12.95 14.82
C ASP A 39 0.36 12.46 14.22
N ASP A 40 -0.23 13.21 13.28
CA ASP A 40 -1.53 12.90 12.65
C ASP A 40 -1.47 11.89 11.47
N GLU A 41 -0.33 11.26 11.22
CA GLU A 41 -0.10 10.39 10.06
C GLU A 41 -0.65 8.95 10.22
N THR A 42 -1.95 8.82 10.51
CA THR A 42 -2.61 7.52 10.74
C THR A 42 -2.76 6.62 9.50
N ALA A 43 -2.28 7.02 8.30
CA ALA A 43 -2.43 6.23 7.07
C ALA A 43 -1.34 6.46 6.00
N THR A 44 -0.10 6.76 6.38
CA THR A 44 0.98 7.11 5.43
C THR A 44 1.20 6.04 4.35
N ALA A 45 1.10 4.76 4.71
CA ALA A 45 1.28 3.65 3.77
C ALA A 45 0.16 3.59 2.72
N GLN A 46 -1.10 3.68 3.14
CA GLN A 46 -2.26 3.68 2.24
C GLN A 46 -2.27 4.89 1.32
N ARG A 47 -1.92 6.06 1.87
CA ARG A 47 -1.80 7.30 1.10
C ARG A 47 -0.73 7.18 0.02
N ALA A 48 0.40 6.54 0.31
CA ALA A 48 1.44 6.28 -0.68
C ALA A 48 0.93 5.42 -1.84
N VAL A 49 0.12 4.38 -1.57
CA VAL A 49 -0.50 3.55 -2.63
C VAL A 49 -1.38 4.41 -3.55
N VAL A 50 -2.32 5.17 -2.98
CA VAL A 50 -3.23 6.02 -3.76
C VAL A 50 -2.47 7.07 -4.57
N LYS A 51 -1.49 7.75 -3.96
CA LYS A 51 -0.65 8.76 -4.61
C LYS A 51 0.12 8.17 -5.78
N ASN A 52 0.74 7.00 -5.60
CA ASN A 52 1.51 6.38 -6.65
C ASN A 52 0.63 5.91 -7.81
N LEU A 53 -0.50 5.25 -7.51
CA LEU A 53 -1.42 4.76 -8.54
C LEU A 53 -2.07 5.89 -9.32
N ALA A 54 -2.47 6.99 -8.67
CA ALA A 54 -3.03 8.16 -9.33
C ALA A 54 -2.06 8.76 -10.37
N GLN A 55 -0.75 8.61 -10.16
CA GLN A 55 0.27 9.05 -11.11
C GLN A 55 0.56 8.00 -12.18
N VAL A 56 0.77 6.75 -11.78
CA VAL A 56 1.11 5.65 -12.69
C VAL A 56 -0.02 5.40 -13.67
N LEU A 57 -1.28 5.38 -13.22
CA LEU A 57 -2.44 5.03 -14.03
C LEU A 57 -3.16 6.24 -14.64
N ARG A 58 -2.58 7.44 -14.55
CA ARG A 58 -3.17 8.66 -15.12
C ARG A 58 -3.36 8.51 -16.64
N GLY A 59 -4.59 8.67 -17.11
CA GLY A 59 -4.92 8.57 -18.53
C GLY A 59 -4.85 7.13 -19.09
N GLN A 60 -4.64 6.13 -18.23
CA GLN A 60 -4.72 4.73 -18.61
C GLN A 60 -6.15 4.20 -18.37
N PRO A 61 -6.55 3.10 -19.05
CA PRO A 61 -7.82 2.46 -18.76
C PRO A 61 -7.94 2.08 -17.28
N ALA A 62 -9.14 2.26 -16.75
CA ALA A 62 -9.52 1.76 -15.43
C ALA A 62 -9.51 0.21 -15.42
N GLN A 63 -9.98 -0.40 -14.34
CA GLN A 63 -10.18 -1.86 -14.19
C GLN A 63 -8.91 -2.70 -14.00
N ARG A 64 -7.80 -2.07 -13.58
CA ARG A 64 -6.63 -2.82 -13.09
C ARG A 64 -6.89 -3.47 -11.74
N LEU A 65 -6.34 -4.67 -11.56
CA LEU A 65 -6.23 -5.33 -10.27
C LEU A 65 -5.00 -4.80 -9.53
N ILE A 66 -5.23 -4.23 -8.35
CA ILE A 66 -4.20 -3.73 -7.45
C ILE A 66 -3.97 -4.78 -6.36
N CYS A 67 -2.77 -5.33 -6.30
CA CYS A 67 -2.36 -6.27 -5.27
C CYS A 67 -1.48 -5.56 -4.24
N THR A 68 -1.83 -5.64 -2.95
CA THR A 68 -1.00 -5.06 -1.88
C THR A 68 -0.77 -6.04 -0.72
N ASP A 69 0.34 -5.83 0.00
CA ASP A 69 0.64 -6.52 1.25
C ASP A 69 -0.23 -5.99 2.42
N ASN A 70 -0.26 -6.72 3.53
CA ASN A 70 -1.00 -6.36 4.75
C ASN A 70 -0.55 -5.05 5.40
N PHE A 71 0.67 -4.61 5.11
CA PHE A 71 1.18 -3.32 5.56
C PHE A 71 0.40 -2.16 4.91
N TYR A 72 -0.09 -2.35 3.69
CA TYR A 72 -0.85 -1.36 2.94
C TYR A 72 -2.35 -1.60 3.00
N THR A 73 -2.78 -2.85 3.08
CA THR A 73 -4.21 -3.20 2.98
C THR A 73 -5.04 -2.60 4.12
N SER A 74 -6.17 -2.00 3.76
CA SER A 74 -7.25 -1.61 4.67
C SER A 74 -8.59 -1.54 3.94
N ILE A 75 -9.70 -1.60 4.69
CA ILE A 75 -11.04 -1.44 4.11
C ILE A 75 -11.22 -0.06 3.46
N PRO A 76 -10.83 1.08 4.09
CA PRO A 76 -10.89 2.38 3.43
C PRO A 76 -10.06 2.48 2.15
N LEU A 77 -8.88 1.83 2.08
CA LEU A 77 -8.08 1.79 0.87
C LEU A 77 -8.83 1.06 -0.25
N SER A 78 -9.46 -0.07 0.06
CA SER A 78 -10.23 -0.85 -0.91
C SER A 78 -11.39 -0.05 -1.50
N HIS A 79 -12.16 0.65 -0.65
CA HIS A 79 -13.22 1.55 -1.13
C HIS A 79 -12.67 2.71 -1.98
N LYS A 80 -11.52 3.27 -1.59
CA LYS A 80 -10.89 4.35 -2.37
C LYS A 80 -10.47 3.87 -3.75
N LEU A 81 -9.84 2.70 -3.86
CA LEU A 81 -9.43 2.13 -5.14
C LEU A 81 -10.64 1.79 -6.02
N LEU A 82 -11.71 1.26 -5.42
CA LEU A 82 -12.96 1.01 -6.14
C LEU A 82 -13.56 2.31 -6.71
N SER A 83 -13.54 3.40 -5.93
CA SER A 83 -13.98 4.73 -6.42
C SER A 83 -13.11 5.29 -7.56
N MET A 84 -11.87 4.80 -7.69
CA MET A 84 -10.96 5.12 -8.79
C MET A 84 -11.14 4.16 -9.99
N GLY A 85 -12.09 3.23 -9.91
CA GLY A 85 -12.35 2.24 -10.95
C GLY A 85 -11.37 1.07 -10.94
N HIS A 86 -10.73 0.77 -9.82
CA HIS A 86 -9.76 -0.33 -9.70
C HIS A 86 -10.21 -1.39 -8.68
N SER A 87 -10.00 -2.66 -9.04
CA SER A 87 -10.20 -3.78 -8.12
C SER A 87 -9.00 -3.89 -7.17
N HIS A 88 -9.23 -4.31 -5.94
CA HIS A 88 -8.18 -4.42 -4.93
C HIS A 88 -8.19 -5.79 -4.27
N VAL A 89 -6.99 -6.39 -4.15
CA VAL A 89 -6.75 -7.63 -3.42
C VAL A 89 -5.55 -7.43 -2.49
N GLY A 90 -5.66 -7.92 -1.27
CA GLY A 90 -4.58 -7.91 -0.31
C GLY A 90 -4.96 -8.65 0.96
N THR A 91 -3.96 -9.09 1.71
CA THR A 91 -4.18 -9.66 3.05
C THR A 91 -4.36 -8.53 4.04
N ILE A 92 -5.23 -8.65 5.03
CA ILE A 92 -5.48 -7.61 6.04
C ILE A 92 -5.09 -8.14 7.42
N ARG A 93 -4.49 -7.29 8.26
CA ARG A 93 -4.18 -7.67 9.64
C ARG A 93 -5.46 -7.57 10.49
N LYS A 94 -5.63 -8.51 11.42
CA LYS A 94 -6.80 -8.58 12.33
C LYS A 94 -6.94 -7.32 13.21
N ASP A 95 -5.84 -6.62 13.48
CA ASP A 95 -5.80 -5.40 14.29
C ASP A 95 -6.09 -4.09 13.49
N ARG A 96 -6.47 -4.19 12.21
CA ARG A 96 -6.83 -3.03 11.41
C ARG A 96 -8.25 -2.57 11.69
N LYS A 97 -8.45 -1.25 11.75
CA LYS A 97 -9.78 -0.64 11.78
C LYS A 97 -10.60 -1.11 10.57
N GLY A 98 -11.79 -1.65 10.84
CA GLY A 98 -12.69 -2.22 9.84
C GLY A 98 -12.54 -3.72 9.59
N TRP A 99 -11.64 -4.42 10.29
CA TRP A 99 -11.63 -5.88 10.31
C TRP A 99 -12.97 -6.41 10.88
N CYS A 100 -13.57 -7.39 10.20
CA CYS A 100 -14.81 -8.00 10.65
C CYS A 100 -14.49 -9.14 11.63
N THR A 101 -14.87 -8.97 12.89
CA THR A 101 -14.66 -9.98 13.95
C THR A 101 -15.51 -11.22 13.76
N GLY A 102 -16.59 -11.17 12.96
CA GLY A 102 -17.41 -12.33 12.62
C GLY A 102 -16.75 -13.27 11.58
N ILE A 103 -15.63 -12.86 10.97
CA ILE A 103 -14.88 -13.64 9.98
C ILE A 103 -13.56 -14.05 10.61
N GLU A 104 -13.63 -14.75 11.74
CA GLU A 104 -12.45 -15.38 12.36
C GLU A 104 -12.26 -16.77 11.79
N PHE A 105 -11.19 -16.93 11.01
CA PHE A 105 -10.68 -18.25 10.66
C PHE A 105 -9.83 -18.75 11.84
N SER A 106 -10.30 -19.83 12.46
CA SER A 106 -9.60 -20.61 13.50
C SER A 106 -8.39 -21.34 12.93
#